data_AF-A0A8T0WH62-F1
#
_entry.id   AF-A0A8T0WH62-F1
#
_cell.length_a   1.000
_cell.length_b   1.000
_cell.length_c   1.000
_cell.angle_alpha   90.00
_cell.angle_beta   90.00
_cell.angle_gamma   90.00
#
_symmetry.space_group_name_H-M   'P 1'
#
loop_
_entity.id
_entity.type
_entity.pdbx_description
1 polymer ?
#
loop_
_entity_poly.entity_id
_entity_poly.type
_entity_poly.pdbx_seq_one_letter_code
_entity_poly.pdbx_strand_id
1 'polypeptide(L)'
;MPLHLLSSPAAAAKLVAGLRAVPLRRCHSFAPAPHHPDRASLATSLSAAAAARSAGPVVAAAQTKQSVSGKKQVLISLSDKTDLTYLGNGLQGLGYSIVSTGGTASSLEAAGVNVTKVEEITHFPEMLDGRVKTLHPSIHGGILARRDQEHHLKALKDHGIGTFDVVVVNLYPFYDKVTSGTISFEDGIENIDIGGPTMIRAAAKNHKDVLIVVDHNDYPALLEYLKGNQEDQQFHRMLAWKAFQHVASYDAAVSEWLWKQSNKGEMFPPSFTVPLELKSTLRYGENPHQNAAFYADKSLSLVGAGGIATAIQHHGKEMSYNNYLDADAAWNCVSEFDSPTCVVVKHTNPCGVASRQDILEAYRLAVKGDPVSAFGGIVAFNTIIDEDLAKEIREFRSPTDGQTRMFYEIVVAPGYTEKGLEILQGKSKTLRILEAKRSGKGMLSLRQVNGGWLAQESDDLTPEDITFTTGSERAPQENEVADAKFA
;
A
#
# COMPACT_ATOMS: atom_id res chain seq x y z
N MET A 1 -18.21 -2.21 -55.09
CA MET A 1 -18.73 -3.43 -55.74
C MET A 1 -18.17 -4.64 -54.99
N PRO A 2 -18.99 -5.69 -54.77
CA PRO A 2 -19.43 -6.16 -53.45
C PRO A 2 -18.69 -7.43 -52.98
N LEU A 3 -18.47 -7.68 -51.68
CA LEU A 3 -19.42 -8.18 -50.65
C LEU A 3 -20.15 -9.48 -51.07
N HIS A 4 -19.56 -10.62 -50.71
CA HIS A 4 -20.25 -11.91 -50.70
C HIS A 4 -20.32 -12.43 -49.26
N LEU A 5 -21.49 -12.23 -48.67
CA LEU A 5 -22.05 -13.01 -47.58
C LEU A 5 -22.46 -14.38 -48.14
N LEU A 6 -22.05 -15.46 -47.48
CA LEU A 6 -22.70 -16.76 -47.60
C LEU A 6 -23.37 -17.07 -46.26
N SER A 7 -24.69 -17.19 -46.33
CA SER A 7 -25.55 -17.68 -45.28
C SER A 7 -26.00 -19.12 -45.60
N SER A 8 -26.39 -19.82 -44.53
CA SER A 8 -27.46 -20.84 -44.47
C SER A 8 -27.06 -22.33 -44.58
N PRO A 9 -27.87 -23.30 -44.08
CA PRO A 9 -28.44 -23.41 -42.71
C PRO A 9 -28.53 -24.86 -42.16
N ALA A 10 -28.91 -24.93 -40.87
CA ALA A 10 -29.86 -25.88 -40.23
C ALA A 10 -29.69 -27.41 -40.30
N ALA A 11 -29.54 -28.03 -39.12
CA ALA A 11 -30.37 -29.11 -38.55
C ALA A 11 -29.79 -29.49 -37.17
N ALA A 12 -30.49 -29.87 -36.10
CA ALA A 12 -31.89 -29.87 -35.66
C ALA A 12 -31.81 -30.24 -34.15
N ALA A 13 -32.31 -29.42 -33.24
CA ALA A 13 -33.61 -29.58 -32.55
C ALA A 13 -33.73 -30.73 -31.50
N LYS A 14 -34.20 -30.30 -30.32
CA LYS A 14 -34.98 -31.00 -29.26
C LYS A 14 -34.23 -31.51 -28.03
N LEU A 15 -34.36 -30.75 -26.94
CA LEU A 15 -35.07 -31.23 -25.74
C LEU A 15 -35.63 -30.03 -24.94
N VAL A 16 -36.95 -29.92 -24.88
CA VAL A 16 -37.70 -29.09 -23.92
C VAL A 16 -38.45 -30.05 -23.03
N ALA A 17 -38.29 -29.91 -21.70
CA ALA A 17 -39.34 -30.01 -20.68
C ALA A 17 -38.71 -30.40 -19.33
N GLY A 18 -38.81 -29.51 -18.33
CA GLY A 18 -38.37 -29.81 -16.98
C GLY A 18 -38.33 -28.65 -16.00
N LEU A 19 -39.13 -27.59 -16.19
CA LEU A 19 -39.31 -26.56 -15.18
C LEU A 19 -40.14 -27.14 -14.02
N ARG A 20 -39.48 -27.54 -12.94
CA ARG A 20 -40.12 -27.68 -11.62
C ARG A 20 -39.87 -26.42 -10.82
N ALA A 21 -40.96 -25.71 -10.54
CA ALA A 21 -41.01 -24.58 -9.64
C ALA A 21 -40.55 -25.01 -8.23
N VAL A 22 -39.52 -24.34 -7.72
CA VAL A 22 -39.12 -24.39 -6.31
C VAL A 22 -39.95 -23.35 -5.56
N PRO A 23 -40.63 -23.69 -4.45
CA PRO A 23 -41.44 -22.74 -3.73
C PRO A 23 -40.55 -21.71 -2.99
N LEU A 24 -40.80 -20.44 -3.27
CA LEU A 24 -40.29 -19.28 -2.52
C LEU A 24 -40.58 -19.46 -1.02
N ARG A 25 -39.53 -19.64 -0.21
CA ARG A 25 -39.64 -19.54 1.25
C ARG A 25 -39.95 -18.08 1.61
N ARG A 26 -41.12 -17.89 2.23
CA ARG A 26 -41.62 -16.63 2.76
C ARG A 26 -40.61 -16.03 3.75
N CYS A 27 -40.34 -14.74 3.56
CA CYS A 27 -39.77 -13.85 4.56
C CYS A 27 -40.58 -13.95 5.87
N HIS A 28 -39.91 -14.19 6.99
CA HIS A 28 -40.52 -14.00 8.29
C HIS A 28 -40.63 -12.50 8.58
N SER A 29 -41.87 -12.03 8.57
CA SER A 29 -42.33 -10.78 9.15
C SER A 29 -42.04 -10.77 10.65
N PHE A 30 -41.20 -9.85 11.12
CA PHE A 30 -41.19 -9.44 12.51
C PHE A 30 -42.32 -8.41 12.71
N ALA A 31 -43.34 -8.79 13.48
CA ALA A 31 -44.33 -7.87 14.05
C ALA A 31 -44.12 -7.79 15.58
N PRO A 32 -44.49 -6.67 16.22
CA PRO A 32 -43.95 -6.28 17.52
C PRO A 32 -44.85 -6.54 18.73
N ALA A 33 -44.21 -6.52 19.92
CA ALA A 33 -44.72 -6.31 21.28
C ALA A 33 -45.50 -7.46 21.97
N PRO A 34 -45.48 -7.52 23.33
CA PRO A 34 -46.39 -6.66 24.08
C PRO A 34 -45.80 -5.95 25.30
N HIS A 35 -46.38 -4.77 25.56
CA HIS A 35 -46.33 -4.02 26.81
C HIS A 35 -46.97 -4.78 27.99
N HIS A 36 -46.45 -4.56 29.20
CA HIS A 36 -47.25 -4.26 30.40
C HIS A 36 -46.36 -3.66 31.51
N PRO A 37 -46.92 -3.03 32.55
CA PRO A 37 -46.54 -1.69 33.00
C PRO A 37 -45.85 -1.71 34.37
N ASP A 38 -45.21 -0.60 34.76
CA ASP A 38 -45.62 0.07 35.99
C ASP A 38 -44.96 1.45 36.13
N ARG A 39 -45.82 2.42 36.41
CA ARG A 39 -45.51 3.80 36.80
C ARG A 39 -45.60 3.89 38.32
N ALA A 40 -44.57 4.42 38.96
CA ALA A 40 -44.69 5.24 40.18
C ALA A 40 -43.39 6.07 40.28
N SER A 41 -43.41 7.33 39.83
CA SER A 41 -43.59 8.52 40.65
C SER A 41 -42.52 8.69 41.74
N LEU A 42 -41.70 9.73 41.61
CA LEU A 42 -41.46 10.73 42.67
C LEU A 42 -40.54 11.83 42.12
N ALA A 43 -41.15 12.96 41.77
CA ALA A 43 -40.48 14.25 41.68
C ALA A 43 -40.78 15.03 42.97
N THR A 44 -40.00 16.09 43.20
CA THR A 44 -39.99 17.04 44.34
C THR A 44 -39.31 16.50 45.62
N SER A 45 -38.35 17.17 46.25
CA SER A 45 -38.33 18.60 46.62
C SER A 45 -36.97 19.09 47.19
N LEU A 46 -36.72 20.42 47.12
CA LEU A 46 -35.90 21.31 47.99
C LEU A 46 -34.35 21.20 47.90
N SER A 47 -33.63 22.15 47.31
CA SER A 47 -33.27 23.54 47.72
C SER A 47 -32.31 23.69 48.90
N ALA A 48 -31.14 24.28 48.59
CA ALA A 48 -30.30 25.19 49.39
C ALA A 48 -29.58 24.68 50.66
N ALA A 49 -28.25 24.71 50.62
CA ALA A 49 -27.41 25.28 51.68
C ALA A 49 -26.05 25.69 51.09
N ALA A 50 -25.64 26.91 51.44
CA ALA A 50 -24.47 27.62 50.96
C ALA A 50 -23.21 27.34 51.81
N ALA A 51 -22.07 27.74 51.22
CA ALA A 51 -20.86 28.22 51.88
C ALA A 51 -20.02 27.24 52.72
N ALA A 52 -18.90 26.81 52.14
CA ALA A 52 -17.65 26.66 52.88
C ALA A 52 -16.49 27.19 52.01
N ARG A 53 -16.00 28.39 52.37
CA ARG A 53 -14.71 28.90 51.94
C ARG A 53 -13.64 28.11 52.71
N SER A 54 -12.76 27.41 52.02
CA SER A 54 -11.48 26.96 52.55
C SER A 54 -10.36 27.51 51.68
N ALA A 55 -9.59 28.44 52.25
CA ALA A 55 -8.35 28.94 51.67
C ALA A 55 -7.31 27.82 51.65
N GLY A 56 -6.94 27.35 50.46
CA GLY A 56 -5.74 26.56 50.19
C GLY A 56 -4.58 27.46 49.78
N PRO A 57 -3.33 26.99 49.92
CA PRO A 57 -2.17 27.87 50.03
C PRO A 57 -1.84 28.57 48.72
N VAL A 58 -1.40 29.82 48.86
CA VAL A 58 -0.82 30.65 47.79
C VAL A 58 0.40 29.93 47.23
N VAL A 59 0.27 29.36 46.04
CA VAL A 59 1.40 28.91 45.23
C VAL A 59 2.14 30.16 44.77
N ALA A 60 3.40 30.27 45.15
CA ALA A 60 4.28 31.34 44.76
C ALA A 60 4.28 31.50 43.23
N ALA A 61 4.09 32.73 42.77
CA ALA A 61 4.15 33.09 41.36
C ALA A 61 5.52 32.73 40.78
N ALA A 62 5.59 31.59 40.10
CA ALA A 62 6.66 31.33 39.16
C ALA A 62 6.57 32.37 38.05
N GLN A 63 7.68 33.07 37.81
CA GLN A 63 7.79 34.04 36.73
C GLN A 63 7.43 33.37 35.41
N THR A 64 6.24 33.69 34.89
CA THR A 64 5.82 33.35 33.53
C THR A 64 6.81 33.98 32.57
N LYS A 65 7.65 33.16 31.93
CA LYS A 65 8.28 33.53 30.67
C LYS A 65 7.14 33.85 29.70
N GLN A 66 6.91 35.13 29.46
CA GLN A 66 5.94 35.61 28.49
C GLN A 66 6.16 34.87 27.16
N SER A 67 5.07 34.32 26.62
CA SER A 67 5.03 33.81 25.25
C SER A 67 5.59 34.88 24.32
N VAL A 68 6.61 34.53 23.53
CA VAL A 68 7.18 35.41 22.51
C VAL A 68 6.12 35.66 21.45
N SER A 69 5.31 36.71 21.63
CA SER A 69 4.29 37.10 20.66
C SER A 69 4.99 37.62 19.41
N GLY A 70 4.93 36.87 18.31
CA GLY A 70 5.34 37.31 16.97
C GLY A 70 6.29 36.39 16.21
N LYS A 71 6.84 35.34 16.81
CA LYS A 71 7.65 34.34 16.08
C LYS A 71 6.80 33.16 15.63
N LYS A 72 6.89 32.82 14.35
CA LYS A 72 6.24 31.63 13.78
C LYS A 72 6.79 30.36 14.44
N GLN A 73 5.93 29.39 14.74
CA GLN A 73 6.31 28.18 15.48
C GLN A 73 6.15 26.92 14.62
N VAL A 74 7.07 25.96 14.79
CA VAL A 74 6.99 24.64 14.18
C VAL A 74 6.97 23.57 15.26
N LEU A 75 6.06 22.61 15.15
CA LEU A 75 6.07 21.40 15.96
C LEU A 75 6.69 20.25 15.17
N ILE A 76 7.76 19.63 15.68
CA ILE A 76 8.44 18.50 15.04
C ILE A 76 8.41 17.28 15.97
N SER A 77 7.83 16.17 15.52
CA SER A 77 7.81 14.89 16.26
C SER A 77 8.02 13.74 15.28
N LEU A 78 9.24 13.20 15.23
CA LEU A 78 9.64 12.22 14.22
C LEU A 78 10.13 10.92 14.85
N SER A 79 9.64 9.81 14.30
CA SER A 79 10.21 8.47 14.50
C SER A 79 11.37 8.23 13.55
N ASP A 80 11.15 8.45 12.23
CA ASP A 80 12.22 8.46 11.24
C ASP A 80 12.83 9.87 11.15
N LYS A 81 14.14 9.95 11.40
CA LYS A 81 14.89 11.22 11.47
C LYS A 81 15.70 11.50 10.21
N THR A 82 15.40 10.79 9.12
CA THR A 82 15.97 11.08 7.79
C THR A 82 15.83 12.58 7.48
N ASP A 83 16.93 13.20 7.06
CA ASP A 83 17.06 14.62 6.73
C ASP A 83 16.66 15.63 7.83
N LEU A 84 16.58 15.20 9.10
CA LEU A 84 16.19 16.07 10.22
C LEU A 84 17.10 17.30 10.37
N THR A 85 18.41 17.12 10.19
CA THR A 85 19.38 18.23 10.27
C THR A 85 19.15 19.26 9.16
N TYR A 86 18.83 18.81 7.94
CA TYR A 86 18.53 19.71 6.82
C TYR A 86 17.26 20.53 7.10
N LEU A 87 16.19 19.87 7.54
CA LEU A 87 14.94 20.52 7.93
C LEU A 87 15.14 21.52 9.07
N GLY A 88 15.77 21.09 10.16
CA GLY A 88 15.96 21.90 11.36
C GLY A 88 16.76 23.17 11.10
N ASN A 89 17.87 23.07 10.37
CA ASN A 89 18.68 24.22 9.98
C ASN A 89 17.95 25.16 9.03
N GLY A 90 17.19 24.62 8.06
CA GLY A 90 16.37 25.41 7.16
C GLY A 90 15.33 26.24 7.90
N LEU A 91 14.57 25.62 8.81
CA LEU A 91 13.55 26.30 9.62
C LEU A 91 14.16 27.35 10.56
N GLN A 92 15.27 27.02 11.22
CA GLN A 92 15.98 27.96 12.09
C GLN A 92 16.52 29.17 11.31
N GLY A 93 17.08 28.95 10.11
CA GLY A 93 17.55 30.02 9.22
C GLY A 93 16.44 30.95 8.75
N LEU A 94 15.20 30.47 8.68
CA LEU A 94 14.00 31.25 8.37
C LEU A 94 13.39 31.94 9.61
N GLY A 95 14.00 31.78 10.79
CA GLY A 95 13.58 32.43 12.03
C GLY A 95 12.41 31.76 12.75
N TYR A 96 12.05 30.53 12.39
CA TYR A 96 11.02 29.77 13.09
C TYR A 96 11.51 29.30 14.47
N SER A 97 10.63 29.36 15.46
CA SER A 97 10.84 28.73 16.76
C SER A 97 10.42 27.26 16.71
N ILE A 98 11.35 26.35 17.00
CA ILE A 98 11.12 24.91 16.88
C ILE A 98 10.73 24.34 18.24
N VAL A 99 9.61 23.63 18.24
CA VAL A 99 9.08 22.86 19.37
C VAL A 99 9.18 21.39 19.02
N SER A 100 9.70 20.55 19.93
CA SER A 100 9.86 19.13 19.64
C SER A 100 9.74 18.24 20.88
N THR A 101 9.50 16.95 20.64
CA THR A 101 9.34 15.92 21.69
C THR A 101 10.65 15.17 21.92
N GLY A 102 10.95 14.86 23.19
CA GLY A 102 11.95 13.87 23.63
C GLY A 102 13.14 13.64 22.67
N GLY A 103 13.18 12.44 22.07
CA GLY A 103 14.30 12.02 21.21
C GLY A 103 14.47 12.80 19.91
N THR A 104 13.43 13.44 19.38
CA THR A 104 13.54 14.33 18.21
C THR A 104 14.20 15.64 18.61
N ALA A 105 13.83 16.19 19.78
CA ALA A 105 14.45 17.39 20.35
C ALA A 105 15.96 17.19 20.55
N SER A 106 16.37 16.07 21.16
CA SER A 106 17.80 15.79 21.38
C SER A 106 18.60 15.67 20.07
N SER A 107 18.01 15.10 19.01
CA SER A 107 18.67 15.00 17.71
C SER A 107 18.82 16.36 17.01
N LEU A 108 17.82 17.25 17.16
CA LEU A 108 17.89 18.63 16.66
C LEU A 108 18.92 19.47 17.45
N GLU A 109 18.94 19.35 18.78
CA GLU A 109 19.91 20.03 19.65
C GLU A 109 21.35 19.61 19.29
N ALA A 110 21.58 18.31 19.06
CA ALA A 110 22.87 17.79 18.61
C ALA A 110 23.32 18.35 17.23
N ALA A 111 22.37 18.77 16.41
CA ALA A 111 22.61 19.43 15.12
C ALA A 111 22.79 20.96 15.24
N GLY A 112 22.79 21.52 16.46
CA GLY A 112 22.94 22.96 16.69
C GLY A 112 21.66 23.77 16.49
N VAL A 113 20.51 23.11 16.48
CA VAL A 113 19.19 23.75 16.36
C VAL A 113 18.64 24.05 17.76
N ASN A 114 18.19 25.28 17.98
CA ASN A 114 17.53 25.66 19.23
C ASN A 114 16.12 25.07 19.28
N VAL A 115 15.82 24.31 20.34
CA VAL A 115 14.55 23.62 20.51
C VAL A 115 13.92 23.99 21.84
N THR A 116 12.61 24.24 21.83
CA THR A 116 11.79 24.25 23.05
C THR A 116 11.12 22.89 23.18
N LYS A 117 11.26 22.23 24.33
CA LYS A 117 10.64 20.92 24.51
C LYS A 117 9.14 21.04 24.74
N VAL A 118 8.37 20.05 24.30
CA VAL A 118 6.91 20.01 24.50
C VAL A 118 6.53 20.08 25.98
N GLU A 119 7.31 19.48 26.87
CA GLU A 119 7.05 19.53 28.33
C GLU A 119 7.13 20.97 28.87
N GLU A 120 7.95 21.84 28.27
CA GLU A 120 8.07 23.25 28.67
C GLU A 120 6.83 24.07 28.33
N ILE A 121 6.12 23.70 27.26
CA ILE A 121 4.92 24.42 26.79
C ILE A 121 3.66 23.87 27.44
N THR A 122 3.62 22.57 27.69
CA THR A 122 2.47 21.91 28.31
C THR A 122 2.48 22.04 29.83
N HIS A 123 3.66 22.27 30.43
CA HIS A 123 3.88 22.19 31.88
C HIS A 123 3.42 20.84 32.47
N PHE A 124 3.43 19.80 31.64
CA PHE A 124 2.98 18.46 32.01
C PHE A 124 4.09 17.46 31.67
N PRO A 125 4.45 16.56 32.60
CA PRO A 125 5.49 15.58 32.35
C PRO A 125 5.01 14.51 31.36
N GLU A 126 5.95 13.81 30.74
CA GLU A 126 5.65 12.57 30.03
C GLU A 126 5.07 11.53 31.01
N MET A 127 3.97 10.88 30.63
CA MET A 127 3.26 9.90 31.44
C MET A 127 2.90 8.64 30.65
N LEU A 128 2.67 7.54 31.40
CA LEU A 128 2.23 6.23 30.86
C LEU A 128 3.19 5.71 29.78
N ASP A 129 4.49 5.70 30.11
CA ASP A 129 5.58 5.25 29.23
C ASP A 129 5.59 5.94 27.86
N GLY A 130 5.11 7.18 27.84
CA GLY A 130 5.10 8.01 26.65
C GLY A 130 3.86 7.93 25.78
N ARG A 131 2.82 7.21 26.21
CA ARG A 131 1.51 7.17 25.53
C ARG A 131 0.81 8.52 25.49
N VAL A 132 1.10 9.41 26.45
CA VAL A 132 0.42 10.71 26.60
C VAL A 132 1.44 11.84 26.68
N LYS A 133 2.16 12.09 25.57
CA LYS A 133 3.12 13.22 25.45
C LYS A 133 2.50 14.48 24.87
N THR A 134 1.75 14.34 23.77
CA THR A 134 1.30 15.45 22.93
C THR A 134 -0.22 15.66 22.95
N LEU A 135 -0.96 14.77 23.61
CA LEU A 135 -2.41 14.83 23.78
C LEU A 135 -2.81 15.91 24.82
N HIS A 136 -2.47 17.16 24.53
CA HIS A 136 -2.65 18.29 25.44
C HIS A 136 -3.32 19.49 24.73
N PRO A 137 -4.20 20.25 25.41
CA PRO A 137 -4.84 21.43 24.83
C PRO A 137 -3.84 22.51 24.36
N SER A 138 -2.71 22.69 25.02
CA SER A 138 -1.67 23.64 24.56
C SER A 138 -1.07 23.25 23.21
N ILE A 139 -1.09 21.97 22.85
CA ILE A 139 -0.63 21.49 21.54
C ILE A 139 -1.78 21.57 20.53
N HIS A 140 -2.88 20.87 20.80
CA HIS A 140 -3.99 20.78 19.85
C HIS A 140 -4.75 22.10 19.68
N GLY A 141 -4.84 22.93 20.72
CA GLY A 141 -5.38 24.29 20.62
C GLY A 141 -4.54 25.17 19.72
N GLY A 142 -3.21 25.08 19.84
CA GLY A 142 -2.26 25.80 18.98
C GLY A 142 -2.30 25.34 17.51
N ILE A 143 -2.67 24.08 17.26
CA ILE A 143 -2.84 23.52 15.91
C ILE A 143 -4.24 23.83 15.33
N LEU A 144 -5.32 23.68 16.11
CA LEU A 144 -6.70 23.70 15.61
C LEU A 144 -7.37 25.08 15.65
N ALA A 145 -6.77 26.06 16.32
CA ALA A 145 -7.34 27.40 16.35
C ALA A 145 -7.37 27.99 14.93
N ARG A 146 -8.58 28.37 14.52
CA ARG A 146 -8.79 29.10 13.28
C ARG A 146 -8.39 30.55 13.47
N ARG A 147 -7.43 31.01 12.68
CA ARG A 147 -6.88 32.37 12.81
C ARG A 147 -7.82 33.44 12.27
N ASP A 148 -8.76 33.03 11.42
CA ASP A 148 -9.85 33.87 10.91
C ASP A 148 -11.04 34.01 11.88
N GLN A 149 -10.98 33.42 13.07
CA GLN A 149 -12.02 33.50 14.09
C GLN A 149 -11.50 34.21 15.35
N GLU A 150 -11.93 35.44 15.58
CA GLU A 150 -11.47 36.26 16.71
C GLU A 150 -11.66 35.57 18.07
N HIS A 151 -12.78 34.86 18.25
CA HIS A 151 -13.06 34.16 19.50
C HIS A 151 -12.12 32.97 19.76
N HIS A 152 -11.57 32.33 18.72
CA HIS A 152 -10.54 31.29 18.89
C HIS A 152 -9.23 31.92 19.39
N LEU A 153 -8.77 33.00 18.75
CA LEU A 153 -7.55 33.69 19.13
C LEU A 153 -7.65 34.28 20.55
N LYS A 154 -8.82 34.80 20.92
CA LYS A 154 -9.09 35.24 22.29
C LYS A 154 -8.96 34.07 23.27
N ALA A 155 -9.59 32.93 22.97
CA ALA A 155 -9.51 31.75 23.84
C ALA A 155 -8.06 31.26 24.03
N LEU A 156 -7.25 31.24 22.95
CA LEU A 156 -5.83 30.91 23.05
C LEU A 156 -5.08 31.89 23.97
N LYS A 157 -5.29 33.20 23.77
CA LYS A 157 -4.65 34.24 24.58
C LYS A 157 -5.05 34.15 26.05
N ASP A 158 -6.33 33.96 26.35
CA ASP A 158 -6.85 33.83 27.71
C ASP A 158 -6.22 32.65 28.47
N HIS A 159 -5.78 31.61 27.76
CA HIS A 159 -5.15 30.40 28.32
C HIS A 159 -3.62 30.34 28.11
N GLY A 160 -3.01 31.38 27.55
CA GLY A 160 -1.56 31.42 27.31
C GLY A 160 -1.07 30.40 26.26
N ILE A 161 -1.92 30.00 25.30
CA ILE A 161 -1.60 29.00 24.28
C ILE A 161 -1.07 29.71 23.01
N GLY A 162 0.09 29.27 22.53
CA GLY A 162 0.68 29.71 21.25
C GLY A 162 0.11 28.96 20.04
N THR A 163 0.32 29.49 18.84
CA THR A 163 -0.11 28.85 17.57
C THR A 163 1.06 28.19 16.86
N PHE A 164 0.79 27.08 16.17
CA PHE A 164 1.75 26.45 15.26
C PHE A 164 1.45 26.82 13.81
N ASP A 165 2.49 27.11 13.02
CA ASP A 165 2.42 27.40 11.59
C ASP A 165 2.75 26.17 10.74
N VAL A 166 3.63 25.31 11.26
CA VAL A 166 4.03 24.07 10.60
C VAL A 166 4.02 22.95 11.64
N VAL A 167 3.54 21.78 11.22
CA VAL A 167 3.61 20.53 11.98
C VAL A 167 4.31 19.51 11.10
N VAL A 168 5.40 18.93 11.60
CA VAL A 168 6.17 17.90 10.91
C VAL A 168 6.15 16.65 11.77
N VAL A 169 5.44 15.61 11.30
CA VAL A 169 5.21 14.38 12.07
C VAL A 169 5.22 13.20 11.14
N ASN A 170 6.08 12.22 11.40
CA ASN A 170 5.97 10.87 10.82
C ASN A 170 5.70 9.84 11.90
N LEU A 171 4.96 8.81 11.53
CA LEU A 171 4.49 7.79 12.45
C LEU A 171 5.59 6.78 12.77
N TYR A 172 5.45 6.09 13.90
CA TYR A 172 6.29 4.95 14.21
C TYR A 172 6.20 3.90 13.09
N PRO A 173 7.31 3.23 12.71
CA PRO A 173 7.31 2.24 11.64
C PRO A 173 6.61 0.94 12.09
N PHE A 174 5.30 1.01 12.36
CA PHE A 174 4.47 -0.12 12.76
C PHE A 174 4.58 -1.25 11.73
N TYR A 175 4.52 -0.88 10.44
CA TYR A 175 4.78 -1.76 9.30
C TYR A 175 6.06 -2.58 9.48
N ASP A 176 7.20 -1.92 9.68
CA ASP A 176 8.49 -2.61 9.79
C ASP A 176 8.56 -3.48 11.05
N LYS A 177 7.95 -3.04 12.16
CA LYS A 177 7.94 -3.83 13.40
C LYS A 177 7.15 -5.11 13.29
N VAL A 178 5.94 -5.05 12.75
CA VAL A 178 5.06 -6.22 12.70
C VAL A 178 5.38 -7.17 11.55
N THR A 179 6.24 -6.76 10.61
CA THR A 179 6.71 -7.59 9.49
C THR A 179 8.14 -8.11 9.66
N SER A 180 8.98 -7.52 10.54
CA SER A 180 10.39 -7.92 10.74
C SER A 180 10.60 -9.21 11.55
N GLY A 181 9.53 -9.88 12.00
CA GLY A 181 9.60 -11.16 12.69
C GLY A 181 8.38 -11.44 13.56
N THR A 182 8.51 -12.44 14.44
CA THR A 182 7.48 -12.76 15.44
C THR A 182 7.52 -11.74 16.56
N ILE A 183 6.61 -10.76 16.52
CA ILE A 183 6.34 -9.83 17.62
C ILE A 183 5.25 -10.42 18.53
N SER A 184 5.34 -10.18 19.84
CA SER A 184 4.24 -10.53 20.76
C SER A 184 3.01 -9.64 20.48
N PHE A 185 1.83 -10.09 20.93
CA PHE A 185 0.63 -9.26 20.80
C PHE A 185 0.78 -7.96 21.59
N GLU A 186 1.31 -8.03 22.80
CA GLU A 186 1.54 -6.90 23.69
C GLU A 186 2.52 -5.90 23.08
N ASP A 187 3.65 -6.36 22.54
CA ASP A 187 4.61 -5.48 21.86
C ASP A 187 3.98 -4.83 20.63
N GLY A 188 3.18 -5.57 19.85
CA GLY A 188 2.47 -4.98 18.71
C GLY A 188 1.50 -3.87 19.14
N ILE A 189 0.78 -4.05 20.25
CA ILE A 189 -0.09 -3.02 20.83
C ILE A 189 0.70 -1.77 21.26
N GLU A 190 1.88 -1.93 21.88
CA GLU A 190 2.72 -0.78 22.28
C GLU A 190 3.25 0.04 21.08
N ASN A 191 3.33 -0.57 19.89
CA ASN A 191 3.77 0.12 18.67
C ASN A 191 2.64 0.86 17.93
N ILE A 192 1.41 0.84 18.47
CA ILE A 192 0.29 1.63 17.94
C ILE A 192 0.39 3.07 18.45
N ASP A 193 0.68 4.00 17.55
CA ASP A 193 0.81 5.42 17.83
C ASP A 193 -0.56 6.10 17.92
N ILE A 194 -0.79 6.83 19.01
CA ILE A 194 -2.00 7.62 19.24
C ILE A 194 -1.73 9.10 19.02
N GLY A 195 -0.59 9.60 19.51
CA GLY A 195 -0.24 11.01 19.48
C GLY A 195 0.04 11.49 18.06
N GLY A 196 0.80 10.72 17.29
CA GLY A 196 1.16 11.00 15.90
C GLY A 196 -0.07 11.22 15.02
N PRO A 197 -0.96 10.21 14.86
CA PRO A 197 -2.15 10.35 14.01
C PRO A 197 -3.08 11.48 14.48
N THR A 198 -3.19 11.70 15.80
CA THR A 198 -4.00 12.80 16.34
C THR A 198 -3.45 14.17 15.94
N MET A 199 -2.13 14.39 16.03
CA MET A 199 -1.48 15.63 15.58
C MET A 199 -1.59 15.83 14.06
N ILE A 200 -1.33 14.78 13.28
CA ILE A 200 -1.42 14.82 11.81
C ILE A 200 -2.83 15.22 11.38
N ARG A 201 -3.86 14.55 11.91
CA ARG A 201 -5.26 14.85 11.58
C ARG A 201 -5.67 16.26 12.03
N ALA A 202 -5.19 16.72 13.18
CA ALA A 202 -5.48 18.07 13.67
C ALA A 202 -4.90 19.14 12.73
N ALA A 203 -3.64 18.99 12.33
CA ALA A 203 -2.98 19.92 11.41
C ALA A 203 -3.61 19.89 10.01
N ALA A 204 -3.86 18.69 9.47
CA ALA A 204 -4.51 18.52 8.17
C ALA A 204 -5.95 19.10 8.14
N LYS A 205 -6.70 18.97 9.24
CA LYS A 205 -8.02 19.62 9.38
C LYS A 205 -7.91 21.14 9.30
N ASN A 206 -6.90 21.72 9.95
CA ASN A 206 -6.67 23.16 9.97
C ASN A 206 -5.67 23.63 8.90
N HIS A 207 -5.61 22.93 7.76
CA HIS A 207 -4.63 23.18 6.71
C HIS A 207 -4.63 24.61 6.16
N LYS A 208 -5.72 25.37 6.32
CA LYS A 208 -5.76 26.79 5.96
C LYS A 208 -4.68 27.60 6.69
N ASP A 209 -4.46 27.27 7.97
CA ASP A 209 -3.61 28.03 8.89
C ASP A 209 -2.32 27.29 9.28
N VAL A 210 -2.26 25.97 9.03
CA VAL A 210 -1.15 25.09 9.45
C VAL A 210 -0.68 24.21 8.29
N LEU A 211 0.62 24.24 7.98
CA LEU A 211 1.22 23.29 7.04
C LEU A 211 1.54 21.98 7.76
N ILE A 212 1.09 20.85 7.21
CA ILE A 212 1.39 19.51 7.75
C ILE A 212 2.35 18.78 6.81
N VAL A 213 3.45 18.24 7.32
CA VAL A 213 4.37 17.40 6.56
C VAL A 213 4.57 16.07 7.26
N VAL A 214 4.42 14.99 6.50
CA VAL A 214 4.50 13.60 7.00
C VAL A 214 5.60 12.76 6.35
N ASP A 215 6.30 13.33 5.36
CA ASP A 215 7.29 12.65 4.52
C ASP A 215 8.49 13.58 4.29
N HIS A 216 9.70 13.05 4.49
CA HIS A 216 10.94 13.80 4.37
C HIS A 216 11.19 14.31 2.94
N ASN A 217 10.64 13.65 1.93
CA ASN A 217 10.74 14.08 0.54
C ASN A 217 10.08 15.45 0.27
N ASP A 218 9.18 15.90 1.15
CA ASP A 218 8.53 17.20 1.03
C ASP A 218 9.32 18.34 1.70
N TYR A 219 10.39 18.05 2.46
CA TYR A 219 11.16 19.08 3.17
C TYR A 219 11.72 20.16 2.23
N PRO A 220 12.31 19.85 1.05
CA PRO A 220 12.81 20.88 0.15
C PRO A 220 11.69 21.81 -0.36
N ALA A 221 10.54 21.25 -0.74
CA ALA A 221 9.39 22.01 -1.21
C ALA A 221 8.80 22.89 -0.10
N LEU A 222 8.70 22.36 1.12
CA LEU A 222 8.29 23.12 2.30
C LEU A 222 9.22 24.32 2.54
N LEU A 223 10.53 24.10 2.61
CA LEU A 223 11.49 25.17 2.90
C LEU A 223 11.49 26.24 1.82
N GLU A 224 11.30 25.86 0.55
CA GLU A 224 11.17 26.82 -0.54
C GLU A 224 9.87 27.63 -0.44
N TYR A 225 8.75 26.96 -0.15
CA TYR A 225 7.47 27.63 0.11
C TYR A 225 7.59 28.66 1.25
N LEU A 226 8.29 28.32 2.34
CA LEU A 226 8.46 29.18 3.50
C LEU A 226 9.41 30.37 3.28
N LYS A 227 10.32 30.31 2.29
CA LYS A 227 11.15 31.46 1.87
C LYS A 227 10.36 32.46 1.04
N GLY A 228 9.42 31.98 0.25
CA GLY A 228 8.60 32.79 -0.63
C GLY A 228 7.52 33.56 0.12
N ASN A 229 6.92 34.53 -0.57
CA ASN A 229 5.74 35.27 -0.10
C ASN A 229 4.46 34.73 -0.77
N GLN A 230 4.42 33.43 -1.07
CA GLN A 230 3.34 32.84 -1.85
C GLN A 230 2.21 32.36 -0.95
N GLU A 231 0.99 32.83 -1.22
CA GLU A 231 -0.22 32.18 -0.72
C GLU A 231 -0.61 31.07 -1.70
N ASP A 232 -0.19 29.84 -1.44
CA ASP A 232 -0.59 28.68 -2.24
C ASP A 232 -1.53 27.75 -1.45
N GLN A 233 -2.82 28.04 -1.54
CA GLN A 233 -3.86 27.21 -0.94
C GLN A 233 -3.94 25.81 -1.57
N GLN A 234 -3.42 25.60 -2.79
CA GLN A 234 -3.34 24.26 -3.38
C GLN A 234 -2.24 23.44 -2.68
N PHE A 235 -1.08 24.04 -2.40
CA PHE A 235 -0.01 23.38 -1.63
C PHE A 235 -0.48 22.95 -0.25
N HIS A 236 -1.19 23.82 0.48
CA HIS A 236 -1.79 23.49 1.78
C HIS A 236 -2.75 22.30 1.70
N ARG A 237 -3.65 22.29 0.70
CA ARG A 237 -4.60 21.18 0.49
C ARG A 237 -3.91 19.88 0.09
N MET A 238 -2.85 19.96 -0.72
CA MET A 238 -2.06 18.79 -1.13
C MET A 238 -1.41 18.13 0.09
N LEU A 239 -0.76 18.91 0.94
CA LEU A 239 -0.18 18.44 2.19
C LEU A 239 -1.23 17.84 3.13
N ALA A 240 -2.40 18.47 3.25
CA ALA A 240 -3.51 17.95 4.04
C ALA A 240 -4.05 16.61 3.51
N TRP A 241 -4.19 16.48 2.18
CA TRP A 241 -4.58 15.22 1.54
C TRP A 241 -3.54 14.13 1.83
N LYS A 242 -2.25 14.41 1.64
CA LYS A 242 -1.16 13.48 1.91
C LYS A 242 -1.16 13.02 3.38
N ALA A 243 -1.39 13.95 4.31
CA ALA A 243 -1.50 13.68 5.73
C ALA A 243 -2.68 12.73 6.08
N PHE A 244 -3.87 12.97 5.53
CA PHE A 244 -5.01 12.07 5.73
C PHE A 244 -4.79 10.70 5.07
N GLN A 245 -4.18 10.65 3.89
CA GLN A 245 -3.84 9.41 3.22
C GLN A 245 -2.82 8.60 4.02
N HIS A 246 -1.81 9.24 4.60
CA HIS A 246 -0.80 8.60 5.45
C HIS A 246 -1.45 7.93 6.67
N VAL A 247 -2.37 8.62 7.35
CA VAL A 247 -3.12 8.04 8.48
C VAL A 247 -4.06 6.91 8.02
N ALA A 248 -4.74 7.07 6.88
CA ALA A 248 -5.61 6.00 6.35
C ALA A 248 -4.83 4.71 6.06
N SER A 249 -3.64 4.82 5.46
CA SER A 249 -2.75 3.68 5.22
C SER A 249 -2.19 3.08 6.51
N TYR A 250 -1.91 3.91 7.52
CA TYR A 250 -1.48 3.45 8.84
C TYR A 250 -2.57 2.64 9.55
N ASP A 251 -3.79 3.19 9.63
CA ASP A 251 -4.93 2.53 10.27
C ASP A 251 -5.32 1.23 9.54
N ALA A 252 -5.17 1.18 8.21
CA ALA A 252 -5.35 -0.05 7.43
C ALA A 252 -4.39 -1.15 7.91
N ALA A 253 -3.10 -0.84 8.09
CA ALA A 253 -2.09 -1.77 8.60
C ALA A 253 -2.44 -2.28 10.01
N VAL A 254 -2.78 -1.35 10.92
CA VAL A 254 -3.15 -1.69 12.30
C VAL A 254 -4.37 -2.60 12.31
N SER A 255 -5.39 -2.29 11.51
CA SER A 255 -6.60 -3.11 11.40
C SER A 255 -6.33 -4.51 10.86
N GLU A 256 -5.51 -4.63 9.82
CA GLU A 256 -5.12 -5.91 9.23
C GLU A 256 -4.33 -6.76 10.22
N TRP A 257 -3.37 -6.16 10.94
CA TRP A 257 -2.59 -6.86 11.95
C TRP A 257 -3.47 -7.35 13.10
N LEU A 258 -4.34 -6.49 13.66
CA LEU A 258 -5.25 -6.86 14.76
C LEU A 258 -6.19 -8.01 14.37
N TRP A 259 -6.71 -8.00 13.14
CA TRP A 259 -7.53 -9.09 12.62
C TRP A 259 -6.75 -10.40 12.58
N LYS A 260 -5.54 -10.38 12.01
CA LYS A 260 -4.66 -11.57 11.95
C LYS A 260 -4.35 -12.15 13.33
N GLN A 261 -4.12 -11.31 14.34
CA GLN A 261 -3.84 -11.77 15.71
C GLN A 261 -5.07 -12.38 16.40
N SER A 262 -6.25 -11.82 16.16
CA SER A 262 -7.48 -12.17 16.90
C SER A 262 -8.25 -13.34 16.28
N ASN A 263 -8.16 -13.51 14.95
CA ASN A 263 -9.01 -14.43 14.18
C ASN A 263 -8.24 -15.59 13.54
N LYS A 264 -7.07 -15.95 14.09
CA LYS A 264 -6.18 -17.09 13.75
C LYS A 264 -6.67 -18.00 12.58
N GLY A 265 -6.48 -17.53 11.35
CA GLY A 265 -6.74 -18.29 10.12
C GLY A 265 -7.97 -17.84 9.31
N GLU A 266 -8.79 -16.92 9.81
CA GLU A 266 -9.91 -16.37 9.04
C GLU A 266 -9.39 -15.36 8.00
N MET A 267 -9.42 -15.75 6.73
CA MET A 267 -8.87 -14.93 5.63
C MET A 267 -9.73 -13.71 5.29
N PHE A 268 -11.04 -13.79 5.51
CA PHE A 268 -12.00 -12.78 5.06
C PHE A 268 -12.57 -11.99 6.24
N PRO A 269 -12.01 -10.82 6.58
CA PRO A 269 -12.60 -9.97 7.61
C PRO A 269 -13.96 -9.42 7.14
N PRO A 270 -14.89 -9.12 8.09
CA PRO A 270 -16.17 -8.49 7.76
C PRO A 270 -16.04 -7.14 7.05
N SER A 271 -14.89 -6.47 7.19
CA SER A 271 -14.51 -5.25 6.47
C SER A 271 -13.01 -5.26 6.25
N PHE A 272 -12.55 -4.90 5.06
CA PHE A 272 -11.12 -4.74 4.75
C PHE A 272 -10.86 -3.45 3.98
N THR A 273 -9.64 -2.91 4.15
CA THR A 273 -9.16 -1.70 3.50
C THR A 273 -7.91 -2.04 2.71
N VAL A 274 -7.83 -1.60 1.44
CA VAL A 274 -6.66 -1.81 0.58
C VAL A 274 -5.89 -0.49 0.44
N PRO A 275 -4.78 -0.28 1.17
CA PRO A 275 -3.96 0.90 1.04
C PRO A 275 -3.13 0.82 -0.26
N LEU A 276 -3.46 1.68 -1.23
CA LEU A 276 -2.77 1.76 -2.51
C LEU A 276 -1.88 3.01 -2.58
N GLU A 277 -0.67 2.86 -3.13
CA GLU A 277 0.24 3.97 -3.43
C GLU A 277 0.47 4.06 -4.94
N LEU A 278 0.30 5.25 -5.52
CA LEU A 278 0.57 5.47 -6.94
C LEU A 278 2.06 5.28 -7.22
N LYS A 279 2.40 4.29 -8.05
CA LYS A 279 3.79 4.02 -8.46
C LYS A 279 4.15 4.76 -9.73
N SER A 280 3.22 4.81 -10.69
CA SER A 280 3.36 5.56 -11.94
C SER A 280 2.02 5.77 -12.64
N THR A 281 1.87 6.88 -13.35
CA THR A 281 0.84 6.99 -14.39
C THR A 281 1.26 6.18 -15.60
N LEU A 282 0.31 5.55 -16.27
CA LEU A 282 0.56 4.77 -17.48
C LEU A 282 0.13 5.56 -18.71
N ARG A 283 0.73 5.26 -19.85
CA ARG A 283 0.43 5.94 -21.12
C ARG A 283 -1.06 5.83 -21.50
N TYR A 284 -1.66 4.67 -21.25
CA TYR A 284 -3.07 4.36 -21.43
C TYR A 284 -3.39 3.03 -20.70
N GLY A 285 -4.67 2.68 -20.60
CA GLY A 285 -5.18 1.42 -20.05
C GLY A 285 -5.04 0.24 -21.00
N GLU A 286 -6.01 -0.68 -21.05
CA GLU A 286 -5.96 -1.77 -22.03
C GLU A 286 -5.97 -1.25 -23.47
N ASN A 287 -6.68 -0.13 -23.70
CA ASN A 287 -6.83 0.53 -24.99
C ASN A 287 -6.37 2.00 -24.94
N PRO A 288 -5.86 2.57 -26.06
CA PRO A 288 -5.29 3.92 -26.10
C PRO A 288 -6.19 5.07 -25.63
N HIS A 289 -7.51 4.91 -25.66
CA HIS A 289 -8.47 5.94 -25.26
C HIS A 289 -8.75 5.97 -23.75
N GLN A 290 -8.22 4.99 -22.99
CA GLN A 290 -8.42 4.86 -21.55
C GLN A 290 -7.20 5.41 -20.83
N ASN A 291 -7.38 6.30 -19.85
CA ASN A 291 -6.29 6.69 -18.95
C ASN A 291 -6.05 5.59 -17.92
N ALA A 292 -4.80 5.40 -17.49
CA ALA A 292 -4.47 4.40 -16.48
C ALA A 292 -3.29 4.82 -15.61
N ALA A 293 -3.15 4.12 -14.49
CA ALA A 293 -2.10 4.26 -13.52
C ALA A 293 -1.83 2.91 -12.88
N PHE A 294 -0.59 2.70 -12.44
CA PHE A 294 -0.18 1.54 -11.68
C PHE A 294 -0.01 1.91 -10.22
N TYR A 295 -0.70 1.18 -9.34
CA TYR A 295 -0.66 1.35 -7.90
C TYR A 295 0.00 0.13 -7.26
N ALA A 296 0.86 0.36 -6.29
CA ALA A 296 1.41 -0.68 -5.43
C ALA A 296 0.50 -0.87 -4.21
N ASP A 297 0.23 -2.12 -3.85
CA ASP A 297 -0.47 -2.47 -2.63
C ASP A 297 0.47 -2.40 -1.42
N LYS A 298 0.03 -1.73 -0.37
CA LYS A 298 0.78 -1.52 0.87
C LYS A 298 0.22 -2.30 2.05
N SER A 299 -0.72 -3.22 1.83
CA SER A 299 -1.22 -4.13 2.87
C SER A 299 -0.07 -4.96 3.47
N LEU A 300 -0.10 -5.25 4.76
CA LEU A 300 0.94 -6.02 5.44
C LEU A 300 1.13 -7.41 4.82
N SER A 301 0.06 -8.01 4.29
CA SER A 301 0.11 -9.29 3.57
C SER A 301 0.89 -9.23 2.26
N LEU A 302 0.99 -8.07 1.62
CA LEU A 302 1.59 -7.92 0.29
C LEU A 302 2.95 -7.20 0.31
N VAL A 303 3.25 -6.45 1.36
CA VAL A 303 4.57 -5.84 1.52
C VAL A 303 5.64 -6.94 1.57
N GLY A 304 6.53 -6.94 0.58
CA GLY A 304 7.60 -7.93 0.47
C GLY A 304 7.17 -9.30 -0.07
N ALA A 305 5.90 -9.48 -0.44
CA ALA A 305 5.39 -10.73 -0.97
C ALA A 305 5.87 -11.07 -2.39
N GLY A 306 6.69 -10.23 -3.03
CA GLY A 306 7.17 -10.46 -4.40
C GLY A 306 6.16 -10.10 -5.48
N GLY A 307 6.23 -10.78 -6.62
CA GLY A 307 5.38 -10.55 -7.79
C GLY A 307 5.82 -9.38 -8.68
N ILE A 308 5.10 -9.17 -9.78
CA ILE A 308 5.44 -8.15 -10.78
C ILE A 308 5.29 -6.73 -10.25
N ALA A 309 4.39 -6.52 -9.29
CA ALA A 309 4.19 -5.21 -8.68
C ALA A 309 5.44 -4.67 -7.97
N THR A 310 6.32 -5.56 -7.50
CA THR A 310 7.57 -5.23 -6.82
C THR A 310 8.82 -5.50 -7.66
N ALA A 311 8.64 -5.84 -8.95
CA ALA A 311 9.74 -6.17 -9.84
C ALA A 311 10.67 -4.96 -10.09
N ILE A 312 11.96 -5.25 -10.22
CA ILE A 312 12.98 -4.28 -10.60
C ILE A 312 13.10 -4.29 -12.13
N GLN A 313 12.91 -3.13 -12.75
CA GLN A 313 13.13 -2.97 -14.19
C GLN A 313 14.56 -2.49 -14.45
N HIS A 314 15.40 -3.38 -14.98
CA HIS A 314 16.82 -3.10 -15.26
C HIS A 314 17.07 -2.39 -16.60
N HIS A 315 16.12 -2.44 -17.53
CA HIS A 315 16.27 -1.91 -18.89
C HIS A 315 14.93 -1.65 -19.56
N GLY A 316 14.95 -0.93 -20.69
CA GLY A 316 13.82 -0.82 -21.60
C GLY A 316 12.93 0.40 -21.35
N LYS A 317 11.81 0.44 -22.09
CA LYS A 317 10.79 1.49 -21.97
C LYS A 317 9.92 1.28 -20.73
N GLU A 318 9.21 2.31 -20.31
CA GLU A 318 8.16 2.21 -19.27
C GLU A 318 7.15 1.08 -19.59
N MET A 319 6.68 0.39 -18.56
CA MET A 319 5.63 -0.63 -18.67
C MET A 319 4.29 -0.02 -19.11
N SER A 320 3.59 -0.69 -20.03
CA SER A 320 2.18 -0.39 -20.33
C SER A 320 1.22 -1.19 -19.43
N TYR A 321 -0.09 -0.87 -19.47
CA TYR A 321 -1.11 -1.61 -18.73
C TYR A 321 -1.09 -3.12 -19.09
N ASN A 322 -1.14 -3.46 -20.37
CA ASN A 322 -1.09 -4.85 -20.83
C ASN A 322 0.25 -5.52 -20.53
N ASN A 323 1.35 -4.76 -20.46
CA ASN A 323 2.63 -5.32 -20.04
C ASN A 323 2.60 -5.80 -18.59
N TYR A 324 1.94 -5.07 -17.67
CA TYR A 324 1.78 -5.54 -16.30
C TYR A 324 0.94 -6.83 -16.25
N LEU A 325 -0.18 -6.88 -16.97
CA LEU A 325 -1.04 -8.07 -17.02
C LEU A 325 -0.32 -9.29 -17.59
N ASP A 326 0.32 -9.15 -18.75
CA ASP A 326 1.01 -10.26 -19.41
C ASP A 326 2.24 -10.70 -18.59
N ALA A 327 2.96 -9.78 -17.97
CA ALA A 327 4.13 -10.11 -17.15
C ALA A 327 3.71 -10.87 -15.89
N ASP A 328 2.59 -10.47 -15.28
CA ASP A 328 2.05 -11.14 -14.09
C ASP A 328 1.59 -12.56 -14.44
N ALA A 329 0.86 -12.72 -15.55
CA ALA A 329 0.48 -14.04 -16.06
C ALA A 329 1.69 -14.94 -16.35
N ALA A 330 2.73 -14.41 -17.02
CA ALA A 330 3.94 -15.17 -17.33
C ALA A 330 4.73 -15.55 -16.07
N TRP A 331 4.86 -14.61 -15.12
CA TRP A 331 5.58 -14.82 -13.88
C TRP A 331 4.88 -15.81 -12.95
N ASN A 332 3.56 -15.69 -12.80
CA ASN A 332 2.77 -16.61 -11.98
C ASN A 332 2.85 -18.04 -12.57
N CYS A 333 2.65 -18.19 -13.87
CA CYS A 333 2.72 -19.50 -14.54
C CYS A 333 4.12 -20.14 -14.40
N VAL A 334 5.21 -19.41 -14.66
CA VAL A 334 6.55 -20.00 -14.53
C VAL A 334 6.90 -20.33 -13.06
N SER A 335 6.31 -19.60 -12.11
CA SER A 335 6.51 -19.80 -10.68
C SER A 335 5.84 -21.06 -10.15
N GLU A 336 4.91 -21.69 -10.87
CA GLU A 336 4.29 -22.95 -10.46
C GLU A 336 5.27 -24.14 -10.51
N PHE A 337 6.36 -24.00 -11.28
CA PHE A 337 7.32 -25.08 -11.52
C PHE A 337 8.55 -24.95 -10.62
N ASP A 338 8.99 -26.07 -10.03
CA ASP A 338 10.26 -26.15 -9.29
C ASP A 338 11.45 -26.50 -10.19
N SER A 339 11.22 -27.26 -11.28
CA SER A 339 12.25 -27.59 -12.27
C SER A 339 12.55 -26.38 -13.18
N PRO A 340 13.76 -26.26 -13.75
CA PRO A 340 14.06 -25.15 -14.67
C PRO A 340 13.07 -25.11 -15.82
N THR A 341 12.36 -23.99 -15.95
CA THR A 341 11.19 -23.84 -16.81
C THR A 341 11.21 -22.49 -17.52
N CYS A 342 10.78 -22.51 -18.79
CA CYS A 342 10.51 -21.32 -19.59
C CYS A 342 9.03 -21.28 -19.96
N VAL A 343 8.42 -20.11 -19.79
CA VAL A 343 7.04 -19.82 -20.20
C VAL A 343 7.06 -18.65 -21.18
N VAL A 344 6.29 -18.73 -22.26
CA VAL A 344 6.03 -17.61 -23.16
C VAL A 344 4.54 -17.29 -23.16
N VAL A 345 4.20 -16.03 -22.87
CA VAL A 345 2.81 -15.53 -22.78
C VAL A 345 2.56 -14.42 -23.79
N LYS A 346 1.34 -14.34 -24.29
CA LYS A 346 0.83 -13.20 -25.05
C LYS A 346 -0.64 -12.97 -24.74
N HIS A 347 -1.03 -11.74 -24.43
CA HIS A 347 -2.40 -11.41 -24.04
C HIS A 347 -2.94 -12.33 -22.95
N THR A 348 -2.16 -12.48 -21.87
CA THR A 348 -2.43 -13.31 -20.68
C THR A 348 -2.57 -14.82 -20.92
N ASN A 349 -2.32 -15.29 -22.14
CA ASN A 349 -2.40 -16.72 -22.49
C ASN A 349 -0.99 -17.29 -22.73
N PRO A 350 -0.63 -18.44 -22.13
CA PRO A 350 0.61 -19.12 -22.44
C PRO A 350 0.55 -19.68 -23.87
N CYS A 351 1.47 -19.25 -24.73
CA CYS A 351 1.64 -19.81 -26.07
C CYS A 351 2.70 -20.92 -26.11
N GLY A 352 3.48 -21.07 -25.04
CA GLY A 352 4.36 -22.22 -24.88
C GLY A 352 4.97 -22.30 -23.49
N VAL A 353 5.11 -23.52 -22.99
CA VAL A 353 5.71 -23.85 -21.69
C VAL A 353 6.61 -25.05 -21.88
N ALA A 354 7.79 -25.05 -21.25
CA ALA A 354 8.65 -26.23 -21.24
C ALA A 354 9.56 -26.26 -20.01
N SER A 355 9.69 -27.43 -19.39
CA SER A 355 10.61 -27.70 -18.29
C SER A 355 11.68 -28.71 -18.72
N ARG A 356 12.96 -28.38 -18.51
CA ARG A 356 14.12 -29.24 -18.81
C ARG A 356 15.24 -28.94 -17.82
N GLN A 357 16.13 -29.92 -17.59
CA GLN A 357 17.32 -29.66 -16.78
C GLN A 357 18.25 -28.63 -17.45
N ASP A 358 18.34 -28.66 -18.79
CA ASP A 358 18.97 -27.60 -19.58
C ASP A 358 17.95 -26.49 -19.89
N ILE A 359 18.14 -25.32 -19.28
CA ILE A 359 17.25 -24.18 -19.48
C ILE A 359 17.29 -23.64 -20.92
N LEU A 360 18.39 -23.83 -21.67
CA LEU A 360 18.46 -23.44 -23.08
C LEU A 360 17.55 -24.34 -23.92
N GLU A 361 17.48 -25.64 -23.62
CA GLU A 361 16.53 -26.56 -24.25
C GLU A 361 15.09 -26.17 -23.92
N ALA A 362 14.79 -25.91 -22.64
CA ALA A 362 13.47 -25.44 -22.20
C ALA A 362 13.02 -24.19 -22.96
N TYR A 363 13.89 -23.17 -23.07
CA TYR A 363 13.61 -21.97 -23.85
C TYR A 363 13.25 -22.28 -25.30
N ARG A 364 14.10 -23.06 -25.99
CA ARG A 364 13.87 -23.41 -27.40
C ARG A 364 12.57 -24.18 -27.59
N LEU A 365 12.21 -25.07 -26.67
CA LEU A 365 10.96 -25.84 -26.72
C LEU A 365 9.74 -24.97 -26.43
N ALA A 366 9.80 -24.08 -25.44
CA ALA A 366 8.72 -23.16 -25.13
C ALA A 366 8.38 -22.27 -26.33
N VAL A 367 9.39 -21.72 -27.03
CA VAL A 367 9.17 -20.93 -28.25
C VAL A 367 8.61 -21.79 -29.40
N LYS A 368 9.00 -23.06 -29.49
CA LYS A 368 8.47 -23.99 -30.51
C LYS A 368 7.02 -24.39 -30.29
N GLY A 369 6.45 -24.18 -29.10
CA GLY A 369 5.04 -24.45 -28.81
C GLY A 369 4.12 -23.71 -29.77
N ASP A 370 4.29 -22.38 -29.87
CA ASP A 370 3.71 -21.56 -30.92
C ASP A 370 4.64 -20.37 -31.25
N PRO A 371 5.53 -20.51 -32.25
CA PRO A 371 6.51 -19.48 -32.58
C PRO A 371 5.87 -18.21 -33.18
N VAL A 372 4.67 -18.31 -33.75
CA VAL A 372 3.96 -17.16 -34.32
C VAL A 372 3.42 -16.29 -33.20
N SER A 373 2.79 -16.91 -32.19
CA SER A 373 2.28 -16.20 -31.02
C SER A 373 3.41 -15.71 -30.11
N ALA A 374 4.49 -16.48 -29.94
CA ALA A 374 5.64 -16.08 -29.13
C ALA A 374 6.29 -14.76 -29.59
N PHE A 375 6.16 -14.40 -30.87
CA PHE A 375 6.69 -13.15 -31.40
C PHE A 375 5.96 -11.93 -30.80
N GLY A 376 6.71 -11.09 -30.09
CA GLY A 376 6.20 -9.95 -29.32
C GLY A 376 5.57 -10.33 -27.99
N GLY A 377 5.73 -11.58 -27.55
CA GLY A 377 5.28 -12.04 -26.25
C GLY A 377 6.21 -11.62 -25.11
N ILE A 378 5.90 -12.16 -23.93
CA ILE A 378 6.69 -12.08 -22.71
C ILE A 378 7.29 -13.45 -22.46
N VAL A 379 8.60 -13.49 -22.25
CA VAL A 379 9.32 -14.72 -21.91
C VAL A 379 9.74 -14.68 -20.44
N ALA A 380 9.37 -15.71 -19.69
CA ALA A 380 9.58 -15.82 -18.26
C ALA A 380 10.38 -17.08 -17.92
N PHE A 381 11.26 -16.97 -16.93
CA PHE A 381 12.12 -18.05 -16.43
C PHE A 381 12.03 -18.12 -14.91
N ASN A 382 12.00 -19.33 -14.33
CA ASN A 382 12.11 -19.51 -12.88
C ASN A 382 13.56 -19.69 -12.39
N THR A 383 14.55 -19.51 -13.27
CA THR A 383 15.99 -19.56 -12.96
C THR A 383 16.69 -18.25 -13.29
N ILE A 384 17.85 -18.01 -12.67
CA ILE A 384 18.72 -16.87 -13.01
C ILE A 384 19.12 -16.96 -14.49
N ILE A 385 19.06 -15.84 -15.21
CA ILE A 385 19.55 -15.76 -16.58
C ILE A 385 21.05 -15.45 -16.57
N ASP A 386 21.85 -16.39 -17.05
CA ASP A 386 23.29 -16.24 -17.22
C ASP A 386 23.67 -15.73 -18.62
N GLU A 387 24.98 -15.70 -18.89
CA GLU A 387 25.52 -15.26 -20.17
C GLU A 387 25.03 -16.11 -21.36
N ASP A 388 24.93 -17.43 -21.19
CA ASP A 388 24.64 -18.34 -22.30
C ASP A 388 23.16 -18.32 -22.65
N LEU A 389 22.28 -18.33 -21.64
CA LEU A 389 20.86 -18.14 -21.87
C LEU A 389 20.56 -16.73 -22.43
N ALA A 390 21.25 -15.69 -21.96
CA ALA A 390 21.10 -14.34 -22.50
C ALA A 390 21.48 -14.25 -23.99
N LYS A 391 22.59 -14.88 -24.40
CA LYS A 391 22.99 -14.97 -25.81
C LYS A 391 21.94 -15.71 -26.63
N GLU A 392 21.45 -16.83 -26.12
CA GLU A 392 20.41 -17.62 -26.78
C GLU A 392 19.14 -16.77 -26.98
N ILE A 393 18.60 -16.13 -25.95
CA ILE A 393 17.43 -15.25 -26.05
C ILE A 393 17.66 -14.13 -27.07
N ARG A 394 18.86 -13.53 -27.08
CA ARG A 394 19.22 -12.45 -27.98
C ARG A 394 19.24 -12.88 -29.45
N GLU A 395 19.84 -14.03 -29.73
CA GLU A 395 20.13 -14.51 -31.09
C GLU A 395 19.17 -15.58 -31.62
N PHE A 396 18.26 -16.11 -30.81
CA PHE A 396 17.33 -17.14 -31.27
C PHE A 396 16.48 -16.64 -32.45
N ARG A 397 16.45 -17.44 -33.52
CA ARG A 397 15.67 -17.17 -34.72
C ARG A 397 14.36 -17.94 -34.65
N SER A 398 13.30 -17.33 -35.19
CA SER A 398 11.97 -17.92 -35.26
C SER A 398 12.05 -19.30 -35.92
N PRO A 399 11.53 -20.35 -35.26
CA PRO A 399 11.41 -21.68 -35.85
C PRO A 399 10.58 -21.70 -37.15
N THR A 400 9.75 -20.69 -37.40
CA THR A 400 8.90 -20.60 -38.59
C THR A 400 9.69 -20.35 -39.87
N ASP A 401 10.74 -19.51 -39.82
CA ASP A 401 11.51 -19.10 -41.01
C ASP A 401 13.03 -19.29 -40.89
N GLY A 402 13.53 -19.55 -39.68
CA GLY A 402 14.96 -19.72 -39.38
C GLY A 402 15.80 -18.44 -39.54
N GLN A 403 15.19 -17.29 -39.81
CA GLN A 403 15.89 -16.05 -40.18
C GLN A 403 15.55 -14.88 -39.26
N THR A 404 14.29 -14.73 -38.91
CA THR A 404 13.79 -13.60 -38.12
C THR A 404 14.17 -13.79 -36.66
N ARG A 405 14.90 -12.84 -36.06
CA ARG A 405 15.17 -12.88 -34.60
C ARG A 405 13.86 -12.80 -33.83
N MET A 406 13.72 -13.63 -32.80
CA MET A 406 12.58 -13.52 -31.89
C MET A 406 12.57 -12.13 -31.26
N PHE A 407 11.41 -11.48 -31.32
CA PHE A 407 11.13 -10.22 -30.65
C PHE A 407 10.33 -10.53 -29.38
N TYR A 408 10.70 -9.90 -28.26
CA TYR A 408 9.98 -9.97 -27.00
C TYR A 408 9.75 -8.54 -26.49
N GLU A 409 8.59 -8.31 -25.88
CA GLU A 409 8.31 -7.06 -25.17
C GLU A 409 9.01 -7.04 -23.81
N ILE A 410 9.04 -8.21 -23.13
CA ILE A 410 9.56 -8.39 -21.77
C ILE A 410 10.32 -9.72 -21.65
N VAL A 411 11.46 -9.68 -20.94
CA VAL A 411 12.07 -10.86 -20.30
C VAL A 411 11.92 -10.70 -18.79
N VAL A 412 11.43 -11.73 -18.08
CA VAL A 412 11.34 -11.74 -16.62
C VAL A 412 12.00 -12.99 -16.03
N ALA A 413 12.74 -12.81 -14.94
CA ALA A 413 13.47 -13.88 -14.24
C ALA A 413 13.64 -13.53 -12.75
N PRO A 414 13.99 -14.50 -11.88
CA PRO A 414 14.36 -14.23 -10.49
C PRO A 414 15.64 -13.42 -10.31
N GLY A 415 16.47 -13.30 -11.35
CA GLY A 415 17.72 -12.57 -11.33
C GLY A 415 18.53 -12.76 -12.61
N TYR A 416 19.62 -12.00 -12.71
CA TYR A 416 20.52 -12.01 -13.86
C TYR A 416 21.97 -12.02 -13.36
N THR A 417 22.86 -12.72 -14.07
CA THR A 417 24.30 -12.42 -13.91
C THR A 417 24.60 -11.06 -14.55
N GLU A 418 25.64 -10.36 -14.07
CA GLU A 418 26.03 -9.06 -14.61
C GLU A 418 26.23 -9.09 -16.14
N LYS A 419 26.95 -10.12 -16.62
CA LYS A 419 27.20 -10.33 -18.04
C LYS A 419 25.97 -10.76 -18.82
N GLY A 420 25.09 -11.57 -18.22
CA GLY A 420 23.80 -11.94 -18.83
C GLY A 420 22.91 -10.72 -19.05
N LEU A 421 22.84 -9.83 -18.06
CA LEU A 421 22.10 -8.56 -18.15
C LEU A 421 22.66 -7.66 -19.26
N GLU A 422 23.99 -7.47 -19.31
CA GLU A 422 24.65 -6.66 -20.35
C GLU A 422 24.31 -7.18 -21.76
N ILE A 423 24.36 -8.50 -21.96
CA ILE A 423 24.06 -9.12 -23.25
C ILE A 423 22.61 -8.88 -23.66
N LEU A 424 21.65 -9.06 -22.74
CA LEU A 424 20.23 -8.83 -23.01
C LEU A 424 19.91 -7.36 -23.26
N GLN A 425 20.54 -6.43 -22.54
CA GLN A 425 20.40 -4.98 -22.80
C GLN A 425 20.78 -4.63 -24.24
N GLY A 426 21.75 -5.36 -24.81
CA GLY A 426 22.14 -5.24 -26.21
C GLY A 426 21.13 -5.79 -27.25
N LYS A 427 20.07 -6.50 -26.84
CA LYS A 427 19.06 -7.05 -27.77
C LYS A 427 18.19 -5.95 -28.39
N SER A 428 17.68 -5.04 -27.58
CA SER A 428 16.87 -3.89 -28.01
C SER A 428 16.83 -2.81 -26.94
N LYS A 429 16.77 -1.54 -27.34
CA LYS A 429 16.54 -0.41 -26.42
C LYS A 429 15.14 -0.41 -25.80
N THR A 430 14.20 -1.17 -26.36
CA THR A 430 12.79 -1.17 -25.92
C THR A 430 12.42 -2.34 -25.04
N LEU A 431 13.24 -3.40 -25.03
CA LEU A 431 12.99 -4.62 -24.26
C LEU A 431 13.01 -4.30 -22.77
N ARG A 432 11.93 -4.62 -22.05
CA ARG A 432 11.96 -4.54 -20.58
C ARG A 432 12.60 -5.80 -20.04
N ILE A 433 13.55 -5.62 -19.14
CA ILE A 433 14.21 -6.72 -18.43
C ILE A 433 13.81 -6.58 -16.97
N LEU A 434 12.99 -7.52 -16.50
CA LEU A 434 12.41 -7.50 -15.17
C LEU A 434 13.06 -8.56 -14.28
N GLU A 435 13.41 -8.18 -13.06
CA GLU A 435 13.76 -9.09 -11.98
C GLU A 435 12.60 -9.11 -10.98
N ALA A 436 12.01 -10.30 -10.76
CA ALA A 436 10.86 -10.47 -9.89
C ALA A 436 11.12 -11.56 -8.85
N LYS A 437 10.51 -11.45 -7.66
CA LYS A 437 10.57 -12.50 -6.64
C LYS A 437 9.27 -13.31 -6.65
N ARG A 438 9.37 -14.63 -6.47
CA ARG A 438 8.19 -15.50 -6.38
C ARG A 438 7.39 -15.13 -5.13
N SER A 439 6.07 -15.13 -5.25
CA SER A 439 5.18 -14.92 -4.11
C SER A 439 4.99 -16.18 -3.29
N GLY A 440 4.70 -15.99 -2.00
CA GLY A 440 4.34 -17.10 -1.12
C GLY A 440 2.99 -17.72 -1.49
N LYS A 441 2.66 -18.85 -0.86
CA LYS A 441 1.34 -19.48 -0.91
C LYS A 441 0.37 -18.80 0.07
N GLY A 442 -0.93 -19.03 -0.10
CA GLY A 442 -2.00 -18.58 0.79
C GLY A 442 -2.29 -17.09 0.67
N MET A 443 -2.07 -16.52 -0.52
CA MET A 443 -2.24 -15.11 -0.80
C MET A 443 -3.71 -14.80 -1.09
N LEU A 444 -4.14 -13.58 -0.72
CA LEU A 444 -5.47 -13.10 -1.09
C LEU A 444 -5.43 -12.53 -2.51
N SER A 445 -6.32 -13.00 -3.38
CA SER A 445 -6.55 -12.46 -4.72
C SER A 445 -7.83 -11.63 -4.75
N LEU A 446 -7.72 -10.40 -5.27
CA LEU A 446 -8.82 -9.46 -5.41
C LEU A 446 -9.12 -9.21 -6.89
N ARG A 447 -10.39 -9.37 -7.28
CA ARG A 447 -10.86 -9.06 -8.64
C ARG A 447 -12.00 -8.06 -8.60
N GLN A 448 -11.84 -6.94 -9.29
CA GLN A 448 -12.88 -5.93 -9.34
C GLN A 448 -14.08 -6.40 -10.16
N VAL A 449 -15.28 -6.06 -9.68
CA VAL A 449 -16.53 -6.12 -10.42
C VAL A 449 -17.26 -4.78 -10.30
N ASN A 450 -18.28 -4.53 -11.14
CA ASN A 450 -19.01 -3.27 -11.06
C ASN A 450 -19.66 -3.10 -9.68
N GLY A 451 -19.23 -2.08 -8.94
CA GLY A 451 -19.73 -1.77 -7.60
C GLY A 451 -19.09 -2.56 -6.46
N GLY A 452 -18.07 -3.40 -6.69
CA GLY A 452 -17.43 -4.16 -5.61
C GLY A 452 -16.19 -4.96 -6.03
N TRP A 453 -15.80 -5.90 -5.16
CA TRP A 453 -14.64 -6.78 -5.34
C TRP A 453 -15.00 -8.22 -4.98
N LEU A 454 -14.45 -9.16 -5.72
CA LEU A 454 -14.39 -10.58 -5.37
C LEU A 454 -13.06 -10.85 -4.67
N ALA A 455 -13.10 -11.64 -3.61
CA ALA A 455 -11.94 -12.00 -2.81
C ALA A 455 -11.86 -13.54 -2.72
N GLN A 456 -10.69 -14.11 -3.00
CA GLN A 456 -10.46 -15.55 -2.94
C GLN A 456 -9.02 -15.87 -2.55
N GLU A 457 -8.78 -17.11 -2.15
CA GLU A 457 -7.43 -17.66 -2.00
C GLU A 457 -6.73 -17.78 -3.36
N SER A 458 -5.39 -17.68 -3.35
CA SER A 458 -4.55 -18.11 -4.45
C SER A 458 -4.73 -19.61 -4.71
N ASP A 459 -4.68 -20.00 -5.98
CA ASP A 459 -4.66 -21.41 -6.34
C ASP A 459 -3.24 -21.95 -6.19
N ASP A 460 -2.96 -22.55 -5.03
CA ASP A 460 -1.62 -23.04 -4.66
C ASP A 460 -1.49 -24.57 -4.73
N LEU A 461 -2.54 -25.25 -5.22
CA LEU A 461 -2.60 -26.70 -5.34
C LEU A 461 -1.67 -27.16 -6.46
N THR A 462 -0.75 -28.08 -6.17
CA THR A 462 0.15 -28.63 -7.20
C THR A 462 -0.32 -30.02 -7.65
N PRO A 463 0.13 -30.51 -8.80
CA PRO A 463 -0.17 -31.87 -9.25
C PRO A 463 0.25 -32.95 -8.25
N GLU A 464 1.23 -32.70 -7.39
CA GLU A 464 1.67 -33.59 -6.31
C GLU A 464 0.65 -33.71 -5.17
N ASP A 465 -0.17 -32.67 -4.97
CA ASP A 465 -1.25 -32.66 -3.99
C ASP A 465 -2.49 -33.44 -4.49
N ILE A 466 -2.52 -33.77 -5.79
CA ILE A 466 -3.65 -34.43 -6.46
C ILE A 466 -3.41 -35.95 -6.52
N THR A 467 -4.39 -36.72 -6.07
CA THR A 467 -4.41 -38.18 -6.30
C THR A 467 -5.01 -38.49 -7.66
N PHE A 468 -4.15 -38.83 -8.63
CA PHE A 468 -4.60 -39.25 -9.96
C PHE A 468 -5.23 -40.65 -9.94
N THR A 469 -6.44 -40.77 -10.49
CA THR A 469 -7.14 -42.07 -10.64
C THR A 469 -7.22 -42.49 -12.09
N THR A 470 -6.89 -43.74 -12.40
CA THR A 470 -6.97 -44.28 -13.77
C THR A 470 -8.41 -44.62 -14.13
N GLY A 471 -8.94 -44.01 -15.20
CA GLY A 471 -10.30 -44.23 -15.69
C GLY A 471 -10.43 -45.27 -16.82
N SER A 472 -9.32 -45.88 -17.26
CA SER A 472 -9.26 -46.85 -18.36
C SER A 472 -8.68 -48.20 -17.93
N GLU A 473 -8.90 -49.24 -18.72
CA GLU A 473 -8.29 -50.57 -18.49
C GLU A 473 -6.76 -50.55 -18.58
N ARG A 474 -6.20 -49.68 -19.44
CA ARG A 474 -4.76 -49.45 -19.54
C ARG A 474 -4.33 -48.40 -18.51
N ALA A 475 -3.41 -48.76 -17.62
CA ALA A 475 -2.74 -47.80 -16.75
C ALA A 475 -1.76 -46.92 -17.56
N PRO A 476 -1.66 -45.61 -17.25
CA PRO A 476 -0.68 -44.75 -17.88
C PRO A 476 0.75 -45.16 -17.49
N GLN A 477 1.69 -44.98 -18.42
CA GLN A 477 3.12 -45.12 -18.13
C GLN A 477 3.61 -43.95 -17.27
N GLU A 478 4.76 -44.11 -16.58
CA GLU A 478 5.30 -43.07 -15.69
C GLU A 478 5.54 -41.73 -16.41
N ASN A 479 6.04 -41.77 -17.66
CA ASN A 479 6.20 -40.57 -18.49
C ASN A 479 4.86 -39.94 -18.88
N GLU A 480 3.83 -40.74 -19.17
CA GLU A 480 2.49 -40.22 -19.46
C GLU A 480 1.87 -39.54 -18.23
N VAL A 481 2.10 -40.09 -17.03
CA VAL A 481 1.69 -39.44 -15.76
C VAL A 481 2.49 -38.17 -15.51
N ALA A 482 3.81 -38.17 -15.76
CA ALA A 482 4.64 -36.98 -15.61
C ALA A 482 4.22 -35.86 -16.59
N ASP A 483 3.94 -36.19 -17.85
CA ASP A 483 3.44 -35.24 -18.84
C ASP A 483 2.04 -34.73 -18.44
N ALA A 484 1.17 -35.57 -17.87
CA ALA A 484 -0.15 -35.16 -17.37
C ALA A 484 -0.13 -34.36 -16.06
N LYS A 485 0.98 -34.38 -15.31
CA LYS A 485 1.20 -33.47 -14.18
C LYS A 485 1.75 -32.12 -14.65
N PHE A 486 2.58 -32.14 -15.70
CA PHE A 486 3.12 -30.94 -16.30
C PHE A 486 2.04 -30.11 -17.02
N ALA A 487 1.13 -30.78 -17.73
CA ALA A 487 0.00 -30.19 -18.42
C ALA A 487 -1.15 -29.88 -17.46
#